data_AF-A0A0P9Z7K5-F1
#
_entry.id   AF-A0A0P9Z7K5-F1
#
_cell.length_a   1.000
_cell.length_b   1.000
_cell.length_c   1.000
_cell.angle_alpha   90.00
_cell.angle_beta   90.00
_cell.angle_gamma   90.00
#
_symmetry.space_group_name_H-M   'P 1'
#
loop_
_entity.id
_entity.type
_entity.pdbx_description
1 polymer ?
#
loop_
_entity_poly.entity_id
_entity_poly.type
_entity_poly.pdbx_seq_one_letter_code
_entity_poly.pdbx_strand_id
1 'polypeptide(L)'
;MDFNLSTPSPVPMTPSDTWAGASAALKRLDELRTLLARELDALPRAGEALLSALDGADVSERELQIFGLLQQIDDYWTDPGETGESRRDRLLPALQRSLHDEARVRIHERDFDSGYLACLPDSPDQEGPALAYSTVRVQLHDDEQIEMAGVLVISQDQGRTLLMLPGLGISGFATQAMMVATLVQWLNTPTLRDALLSNAQRQHQERLTEILQDADLYLEPFTAADVQLQPVVTTAPFIHAFDRLLNKQRNDIRYACEQPGTADRLKRQSLIQQAIDMPGLFGPAAMLELRELTNRRRQYERDLPE
;
A
#
# COMPACT_ATOMS: atom_id res chain seq x y z
N MET A 1 57.84 -20.63 -0.02
CA MET A 1 56.82 -20.16 0.93
C MET A 1 55.78 -19.45 0.11
N ASP A 2 54.74 -20.19 -0.25
CA ASP A 2 53.61 -19.73 -1.04
C ASP A 2 52.72 -18.84 -0.19
N PHE A 3 52.47 -17.61 -0.65
CA PHE A 3 51.32 -16.83 -0.21
C PHE A 3 50.41 -16.68 -1.43
N ASN A 4 49.31 -17.44 -1.39
CA ASN A 4 48.24 -17.39 -2.36
C ASN A 4 47.72 -15.95 -2.51
N LEU A 5 47.71 -15.49 -3.76
CA LEU A 5 46.89 -14.38 -4.23
C LEU A 5 45.42 -14.75 -4.05
N SER A 6 44.77 -14.22 -3.01
CA SER A 6 43.31 -14.16 -2.98
C SER A 6 42.89 -12.92 -3.76
N THR A 7 42.67 -13.09 -5.06
CA THR A 7 41.87 -12.14 -5.85
C THR A 7 40.48 -12.03 -5.21
N PRO A 8 39.90 -10.82 -5.07
CA PRO A 8 38.52 -10.67 -4.63
C PRO A 8 37.63 -11.34 -5.68
N SER A 9 36.79 -12.29 -5.26
CA SER A 9 35.76 -12.85 -6.13
C SER A 9 34.88 -11.70 -6.63
N PRO A 10 34.83 -11.37 -7.94
CA PRO A 10 33.68 -10.66 -8.45
C PRO A 10 32.51 -11.65 -8.48
N VAL A 11 31.30 -11.14 -8.66
CA VAL A 11 29.99 -11.83 -8.83
C VAL A 11 29.07 -11.59 -7.61
N PRO A 12 27.91 -10.94 -7.86
CA PRO A 12 26.84 -11.66 -8.51
C PRO A 12 26.49 -11.08 -9.86
N MET A 13 26.90 -11.76 -10.93
CA MET A 13 26.10 -11.85 -12.14
C MET A 13 24.66 -12.16 -11.71
N THR A 14 23.74 -11.29 -12.09
CA THR A 14 22.31 -11.63 -12.11
C THR A 14 22.16 -13.01 -12.76
N PRO A 15 21.43 -13.96 -12.15
CA PRO A 15 21.33 -15.30 -12.72
C PRO A 15 20.69 -15.21 -14.11
N SER A 16 21.40 -15.67 -15.15
CA SER A 16 20.87 -15.72 -16.52
C SER A 16 19.54 -16.45 -16.59
N ASP A 17 19.38 -17.46 -15.74
CA ASP A 17 18.30 -18.43 -15.80
C ASP A 17 16.98 -17.85 -15.28
N THR A 18 17.03 -16.84 -14.40
CA THR A 18 15.82 -16.15 -13.89
C THR A 18 15.55 -14.82 -14.60
N TRP A 19 16.46 -14.37 -15.48
CA TRP A 19 16.38 -13.08 -16.16
C TRP A 19 15.15 -12.94 -17.06
N ALA A 20 14.85 -13.94 -17.89
CA ALA A 20 13.71 -13.89 -18.80
C ALA A 20 12.38 -13.75 -18.06
N GLY A 21 12.22 -14.50 -16.95
CA GLY A 21 11.03 -14.43 -16.10
C GLY A 21 10.89 -13.09 -15.38
N ALA A 22 11.98 -12.58 -14.81
CA ALA A 22 12.01 -11.28 -14.13
C ALA A 22 11.76 -10.11 -15.10
N SER A 23 12.34 -10.15 -16.30
CA SER A 23 12.11 -9.13 -17.33
C SER A 23 10.64 -9.11 -17.79
N ALA A 24 10.03 -10.27 -17.98
CA ALA A 24 8.61 -10.35 -18.34
C ALA A 24 7.69 -9.87 -17.19
N ALA A 25 8.04 -10.18 -15.93
CA ALA A 25 7.33 -9.70 -14.76
C ALA A 25 7.41 -8.17 -14.63
N LEU A 26 8.61 -7.59 -14.78
CA LEU A 26 8.78 -6.14 -14.74
C LEU A 26 8.00 -5.43 -15.85
N LYS A 27 7.95 -6.01 -17.06
CA LYS A 27 7.13 -5.48 -18.15
C LYS A 27 5.63 -5.47 -17.79
N ARG A 28 5.11 -6.54 -17.20
CA ARG A 28 3.70 -6.60 -16.76
C ARG A 28 3.39 -5.60 -15.64
N LEU A 29 4.32 -5.39 -14.71
CA LEU A 29 4.20 -4.36 -13.68
C LEU A 29 4.12 -2.95 -14.29
N ASP A 30 4.92 -2.67 -15.31
CA ASP A 30 4.90 -1.39 -16.03
C ASP A 30 3.62 -1.18 -16.86
N GLU A 31 3.15 -2.23 -17.54
CA GLU A 31 1.87 -2.23 -18.24
C GLU A 31 0.71 -1.94 -17.27
N LEU A 32 0.71 -2.58 -16.09
CA LEU A 32 -0.29 -2.33 -15.05
C LEU A 32 -0.19 -0.91 -14.47
N ARG A 33 1.03 -0.40 -14.23
CA ARG A 33 1.25 1.00 -13.81
C ARG A 33 0.60 1.97 -14.81
N THR A 34 0.83 1.75 -16.10
CA THR A 34 0.29 2.61 -17.16
C THR A 34 -1.23 2.52 -17.25
N LEU A 35 -1.79 1.31 -17.12
CA LEU A 35 -3.24 1.11 -17.09
C LEU A 35 -3.86 1.86 -15.90
N LEU A 36 -3.36 1.62 -14.69
CA LEU A 36 -3.90 2.23 -13.48
C LEU A 36 -3.75 3.74 -13.46
N ALA A 37 -2.65 4.30 -14.00
CA ALA A 37 -2.53 5.75 -14.13
C ALA A 37 -3.67 6.37 -14.94
N ARG A 38 -4.12 5.70 -16.02
CA ARG A 38 -5.27 6.16 -16.81
C ARG A 38 -6.59 6.01 -16.06
N GLU A 39 -6.78 4.91 -15.34
CA GLU A 39 -7.98 4.70 -14.53
C GLU A 39 -8.07 5.69 -13.36
N LEU A 40 -6.95 6.01 -12.71
CA LEU A 40 -6.94 6.99 -11.62
C LEU A 40 -7.16 8.42 -12.15
N ASP A 41 -6.65 8.75 -13.34
CA ASP A 41 -6.88 10.06 -13.96
C ASP A 41 -8.37 10.29 -14.32
N ALA A 42 -9.08 9.19 -14.64
CA ALA A 42 -10.50 9.19 -14.96
C ALA A 42 -11.45 9.16 -13.75
N LEU A 43 -10.92 9.17 -12.51
CA LEU A 43 -11.75 9.23 -11.30
C LEU A 43 -12.61 10.51 -11.30
N PRO A 44 -13.85 10.43 -10.77
CA PRO A 44 -14.67 11.60 -10.50
C PRO A 44 -13.90 12.67 -9.73
N ARG A 45 -14.08 13.93 -10.12
CA ARG A 45 -13.42 15.09 -9.50
C ARG A 45 -14.45 15.90 -8.71
N ALA A 46 -13.98 16.66 -7.72
CA ALA A 46 -14.83 17.59 -6.99
C ALA A 46 -15.41 18.66 -7.94
N GLY A 47 -16.71 18.63 -8.16
CA GLY A 47 -17.41 19.60 -9.02
C GLY A 47 -17.61 20.96 -8.35
N GLU A 48 -17.90 21.96 -9.18
CA GLU A 48 -18.19 23.34 -8.74
C GLU A 48 -19.37 23.45 -7.77
N ALA A 49 -20.39 22.60 -7.92
CA ALA A 49 -21.54 22.54 -7.02
C ALA A 49 -21.12 22.13 -5.59
N LEU A 50 -20.29 21.08 -5.48
CA LEU A 50 -19.74 20.66 -4.19
C LEU A 50 -18.89 21.76 -3.56
N LEU A 51 -17.95 22.33 -4.32
CA LEU A 51 -17.07 23.38 -3.80
C LEU A 51 -17.87 24.59 -3.29
N SER A 52 -18.91 24.98 -4.02
CA SER A 52 -19.79 26.09 -3.61
C SER A 52 -20.63 25.75 -2.37
N ALA A 53 -21.16 24.53 -2.26
CA ALA A 53 -21.90 24.07 -1.09
C ALA A 53 -21.01 23.97 0.17
N LEU A 54 -19.71 23.68 0.01
CA LEU A 54 -18.74 23.67 1.11
C LEU A 54 -18.40 25.07 1.62
N ASP A 55 -18.50 26.09 0.76
CA ASP A 55 -18.35 27.50 1.13
C ASP A 55 -19.64 28.09 1.73
N GLY A 56 -20.78 27.50 1.40
CA GLY A 56 -22.10 27.86 1.90
C GLY A 56 -22.37 27.46 3.35
N ALA A 57 -23.39 28.08 3.95
CA ALA A 57 -23.86 27.79 5.31
C ALA A 57 -24.93 26.69 5.37
N ASP A 58 -25.49 26.27 4.22
CA ASP A 58 -26.51 25.22 4.17
C ASP A 58 -25.88 23.83 4.34
N VAL A 59 -26.08 23.27 5.54
CA VAL A 59 -25.59 21.94 5.91
C VAL A 59 -26.26 20.84 5.08
N SER A 60 -27.52 21.02 4.67
CA SER A 60 -28.27 20.00 3.91
C SER A 60 -27.79 19.94 2.46
N GLU A 61 -27.57 21.11 1.85
CA GLU A 61 -26.97 21.20 0.51
C GLU A 61 -25.55 20.61 0.52
N ARG A 62 -24.76 20.93 1.55
CA ARG A 62 -23.42 20.36 1.73
C ARG A 62 -23.42 18.84 1.79
N GLU A 63 -24.23 18.25 2.68
CA GLU A 63 -24.29 16.80 2.83
C GLU A 63 -24.77 16.13 1.54
N LEU A 64 -25.75 16.72 0.84
CA LEU A 64 -26.22 16.22 -0.46
C LEU A 64 -25.07 16.16 -1.49
N GLN A 65 -24.26 17.22 -1.59
CA GLN A 65 -23.15 17.25 -2.54
C GLN A 65 -22.01 16.30 -2.14
N ILE A 66 -21.70 16.17 -0.85
CA ILE A 66 -20.71 15.20 -0.35
C ILE A 66 -21.18 13.79 -0.71
N PHE A 67 -22.42 13.45 -0.38
CA PHE A 67 -23.00 12.15 -0.73
C PHE A 67 -22.97 11.89 -2.23
N GLY A 68 -23.30 12.89 -3.05
CA GLY A 68 -23.23 12.80 -4.51
C GLY A 68 -21.83 12.45 -5.04
N LEU A 69 -20.78 13.09 -4.53
CA LEU A 69 -19.40 12.74 -4.89
C LEU A 69 -19.04 11.32 -4.45
N LEU A 70 -19.37 10.94 -3.20
CA LEU A 70 -19.08 9.61 -2.70
C LEU A 70 -19.77 8.52 -3.52
N GLN A 71 -21.02 8.75 -3.93
CA GLN A 71 -21.75 7.84 -4.82
C GLN A 71 -21.08 7.74 -6.19
N GLN A 72 -20.66 8.85 -6.79
CA GLN A 72 -19.94 8.82 -8.07
C GLN A 72 -18.64 8.02 -7.99
N ILE A 73 -17.93 8.11 -6.86
CA ILE A 73 -16.71 7.33 -6.62
C ILE A 73 -17.02 5.84 -6.48
N ASP A 74 -18.07 5.48 -5.73
CA ASP A 74 -18.51 4.09 -5.62
C ASP A 74 -18.89 3.53 -7.00
N ASP A 75 -19.76 4.25 -7.73
CA ASP A 75 -20.24 3.91 -9.07
C ASP A 75 -19.06 3.74 -10.04
N TYR A 76 -18.04 4.60 -9.95
CA TYR A 76 -16.85 4.48 -10.79
C TYR A 76 -16.18 3.11 -10.66
N TRP A 77 -16.06 2.59 -9.44
CA TRP A 77 -15.43 1.31 -9.16
C TRP A 77 -16.33 0.11 -9.47
N THR A 78 -17.65 0.24 -9.25
CA THR A 78 -18.61 -0.87 -9.33
C THR A 78 -19.39 -0.97 -10.63
N ASP A 79 -19.56 0.14 -11.36
CA ASP A 79 -20.35 0.12 -12.58
C ASP A 79 -19.67 -0.70 -13.67
N PRO A 80 -20.45 -1.54 -14.38
CA PRO A 80 -19.91 -2.33 -15.48
C PRO A 80 -19.45 -1.40 -16.61
N GLY A 81 -18.24 -1.63 -17.10
CA GLY A 81 -17.74 -0.99 -18.31
C GLY A 81 -18.38 -1.56 -19.58
N GLU A 82 -17.86 -1.16 -20.75
CA GLU A 82 -18.33 -1.67 -22.05
C GLU A 82 -18.25 -3.20 -22.18
N THR A 83 -17.35 -3.85 -21.43
CA THR A 83 -17.17 -5.30 -21.41
C THR A 83 -18.08 -6.03 -20.42
N GLY A 84 -18.92 -5.32 -19.67
CA GLY A 84 -19.85 -5.88 -18.68
C GLY A 84 -19.22 -6.22 -17.32
N GLU A 85 -17.91 -6.11 -17.18
CA GLU A 85 -17.19 -6.26 -15.90
C GLU A 85 -17.01 -4.90 -15.23
N SER A 86 -17.10 -4.87 -13.89
CA SER A 86 -16.77 -3.66 -13.13
C SER A 86 -15.27 -3.35 -13.22
N ARG A 87 -14.88 -2.09 -13.02
CA ARG A 87 -13.46 -1.71 -12.98
C ARG A 87 -12.73 -2.47 -11.87
N ARG A 88 -13.38 -2.61 -10.72
CA ARG A 88 -12.91 -3.42 -9.58
C ARG A 88 -12.61 -4.86 -9.99
N ASP A 89 -13.55 -5.54 -10.64
CA ASP A 89 -13.41 -6.96 -11.00
C ASP A 89 -12.30 -7.19 -12.04
N ARG A 90 -12.11 -6.24 -12.96
CA ARG A 90 -11.02 -6.28 -13.93
C ARG A 90 -9.65 -6.02 -13.28
N LEU A 91 -9.56 -5.06 -12.36
CA LEU A 91 -8.28 -4.63 -11.78
C LEU A 91 -7.77 -5.58 -10.69
N LEU A 92 -8.67 -6.21 -9.93
CA LEU A 92 -8.26 -7.01 -8.79
C LEU A 92 -7.37 -8.21 -9.16
N PRO A 93 -7.67 -9.03 -10.19
CA PRO A 93 -6.78 -10.10 -10.63
C PRO A 93 -5.42 -9.58 -11.12
N ALA A 94 -5.40 -8.39 -11.72
CA ALA A 94 -4.15 -7.76 -12.16
C ALA A 94 -3.30 -7.31 -10.98
N LEU A 95 -3.92 -6.74 -9.94
CA LEU A 95 -3.25 -6.38 -8.68
C LEU A 95 -2.71 -7.61 -7.96
N GLN A 96 -3.47 -8.71 -7.88
CA GLN A 96 -3.00 -9.97 -7.32
C GLN A 96 -1.78 -10.51 -8.08
N ARG A 97 -1.86 -10.53 -9.42
CA ARG A 97 -0.75 -10.95 -10.28
C ARG A 97 0.48 -10.08 -10.10
N SER A 98 0.30 -8.78 -9.85
CA SER A 98 1.40 -7.84 -9.62
C SER A 98 2.26 -8.23 -8.41
N LEU A 99 1.67 -8.81 -7.37
CA LEU A 99 2.42 -9.30 -6.20
C LEU A 99 3.32 -10.48 -6.57
N HIS A 100 2.80 -11.40 -7.38
CA HIS A 100 3.60 -12.52 -7.89
C HIS A 100 4.72 -12.01 -8.81
N ASP A 101 4.43 -11.01 -9.65
CA ASP A 101 5.43 -10.42 -10.54
C ASP A 101 6.51 -9.67 -9.76
N GLU A 102 6.15 -8.93 -8.71
CA GLU A 102 7.09 -8.30 -7.78
C GLU A 102 7.99 -9.35 -7.10
N ALA A 103 7.40 -10.43 -6.57
CA ALA A 103 8.16 -11.51 -5.95
C ALA A 103 9.17 -12.13 -6.92
N ARG A 104 8.78 -12.38 -8.18
CA ARG A 104 9.69 -12.91 -9.22
C ARG A 104 10.87 -11.97 -9.48
N VAL A 105 10.62 -10.66 -9.57
CA VAL A 105 11.68 -9.67 -9.76
C VAL A 105 12.62 -9.67 -8.55
N ARG A 106 12.09 -9.62 -7.32
CA ARG A 106 12.91 -9.59 -6.11
C ARG A 106 13.71 -10.88 -5.88
N ILE A 107 13.19 -12.04 -6.30
CA ILE A 107 13.93 -13.32 -6.29
C ILE A 107 15.11 -13.26 -7.25
N HIS A 108 14.91 -12.75 -8.47
CA HIS A 108 16.01 -12.57 -9.43
C HIS A 108 17.10 -11.63 -8.89
N GLU A 109 16.69 -10.58 -8.18
CA GLU A 109 17.57 -9.62 -7.53
C GLU A 109 18.23 -10.16 -6.24
N ARG A 110 17.86 -11.38 -5.81
CA ARG A 110 18.29 -12.02 -4.55
C ARG A 110 17.90 -11.25 -3.28
N ASP A 111 16.94 -10.33 -3.42
CA ASP A 111 16.30 -9.63 -2.31
C ASP A 111 15.18 -10.47 -1.66
N PHE A 112 14.84 -11.61 -2.27
CA PHE A 112 13.81 -12.54 -1.81
C PHE A 112 14.22 -14.00 -2.03
N ASP A 113 13.90 -14.85 -1.06
CA ASP A 113 14.01 -16.29 -1.22
C ASP A 113 12.85 -16.83 -2.06
N SER A 114 13.11 -17.81 -2.93
CA SER A 114 12.09 -18.35 -3.83
C SER A 114 10.91 -19.01 -3.11
N GLY A 115 11.13 -19.48 -1.88
CA GLY A 115 10.09 -20.13 -1.10
C GLY A 115 9.01 -19.19 -0.57
N TYR A 116 9.16 -17.86 -0.69
CA TYR A 116 8.06 -16.92 -0.44
C TYR A 116 6.97 -16.95 -1.52
N LEU A 117 7.23 -17.51 -2.70
CA LEU A 117 6.18 -17.73 -3.72
C LEU A 117 5.08 -18.67 -3.21
N ALA A 118 5.39 -19.55 -2.25
CA ALA A 118 4.38 -20.40 -1.63
C ALA A 118 3.41 -19.64 -0.71
N CYS A 119 3.63 -18.33 -0.47
CA CYS A 119 2.66 -17.43 0.16
C CYS A 119 1.77 -16.70 -0.89
N LEU A 120 2.01 -16.90 -2.18
CA LEU A 120 1.31 -16.24 -3.29
C LEU A 120 0.89 -17.29 -4.34
N PRO A 121 -0.09 -18.16 -4.03
CA PRO A 121 -0.52 -19.20 -4.96
C PRO A 121 -1.10 -18.58 -6.24
N ASP A 122 -0.84 -19.20 -7.40
CA ASP A 122 -1.36 -18.73 -8.70
C ASP A 122 -2.89 -18.91 -8.79
N SER A 123 -3.45 -19.83 -8.01
CA SER A 123 -4.90 -20.09 -7.89
C SER A 123 -5.26 -20.55 -6.48
N PRO A 124 -6.45 -20.20 -5.94
CA PRO A 124 -6.94 -20.73 -4.67
C PRO A 124 -7.11 -22.26 -4.66
N ASP A 125 -7.29 -22.89 -5.84
CA ASP A 125 -7.48 -24.34 -5.98
C ASP A 125 -6.15 -25.11 -6.11
N GLN A 126 -5.01 -24.41 -6.10
CA GLN A 126 -3.70 -25.02 -6.26
C GLN A 126 -3.31 -25.75 -4.96
N GLU A 127 -2.97 -27.04 -5.04
CA GLU A 127 -2.49 -27.81 -3.89
C GLU A 127 -1.24 -27.14 -3.30
N GLY A 128 -1.38 -26.59 -2.10
CA GLY A 128 -0.35 -25.79 -1.44
C GLY A 128 -0.50 -25.82 0.08
N PRO A 129 0.45 -25.21 0.81
CA PRO A 129 0.34 -25.09 2.25
C PRO A 129 -0.90 -24.27 2.62
N ALA A 130 -1.57 -24.62 3.72
CA ALA A 130 -2.66 -23.80 4.25
C ALA A 130 -2.13 -22.41 4.60
N LEU A 131 -2.76 -21.38 4.02
CA LEU A 131 -2.38 -19.98 4.23
C LEU A 131 -3.36 -19.30 5.19
N ALA A 132 -2.80 -18.60 6.17
CA ALA A 132 -3.54 -17.70 7.04
C ALA A 132 -3.43 -16.27 6.51
N TYR A 133 -4.57 -15.59 6.43
CA TYR A 133 -4.65 -14.20 5.97
C TYR A 133 -5.07 -13.32 7.14
N SER A 134 -4.41 -12.17 7.29
CA SER A 134 -4.75 -11.18 8.32
C SER A 134 -4.57 -9.76 7.82
N THR A 135 -5.35 -8.83 8.36
CA THR A 135 -5.08 -7.38 8.23
C THR A 135 -4.31 -6.89 9.45
N VAL A 136 -3.70 -5.70 9.34
CA VAL A 136 -2.95 -5.05 10.41
C VAL A 136 -3.78 -3.92 11.00
N ARG A 137 -3.89 -3.92 12.33
CA ARG A 137 -4.33 -2.77 13.11
C ARG A 137 -3.23 -2.29 14.04
N VAL A 138 -3.20 -0.99 14.27
CA VAL A 138 -2.28 -0.36 15.21
C VAL A 138 -3.09 0.33 16.31
N GLN A 139 -2.80 -0.01 17.56
CA GLN A 139 -3.30 0.68 18.73
C GLN A 139 -2.54 2.00 18.89
N LEU A 140 -3.25 3.14 18.94
CA LEU A 140 -2.62 4.42 19.29
C LEU A 140 -2.76 4.76 20.78
N HIS A 141 -3.94 4.50 21.34
CA HIS A 141 -4.33 4.80 22.72
C HIS A 141 -5.30 3.71 23.17
N ASP A 142 -5.59 3.55 24.47
CA ASP A 142 -6.45 2.47 25.00
C ASP A 142 -7.77 2.26 24.22
N ASP A 143 -8.42 3.34 23.76
CA ASP A 143 -9.71 3.29 23.06
C ASP A 143 -9.62 3.48 21.53
N GLU A 144 -8.42 3.66 20.96
CA GLU A 144 -8.26 3.99 19.54
C GLU A 144 -7.39 3.00 18.79
N GLN A 145 -8.04 2.21 17.92
CA GLN A 145 -7.38 1.32 16.97
C GLN A 145 -7.55 1.84 15.55
N ILE A 146 -6.43 1.85 14.84
CA ILE A 146 -6.36 2.25 13.44
C ILE A 146 -6.21 1.02 12.58
N GLU A 147 -7.05 0.90 11.57
CA GLU A 147 -6.86 -0.08 10.51
C GLU A 147 -5.89 0.42 9.44
N MET A 148 -4.95 -0.42 9.06
CA MET A 148 -4.08 -0.17 7.90
C MET A 148 -4.79 -0.70 6.65
N ALA A 149 -5.45 0.19 5.92
CA ALA A 149 -6.26 -0.17 4.76
C ALA A 149 -5.42 -0.81 3.65
N GLY A 150 -5.94 -1.88 3.05
CA GLY A 150 -5.26 -2.60 1.97
C GLY A 150 -4.07 -3.46 2.37
N VAL A 151 -3.67 -3.42 3.63
CA VAL A 151 -2.58 -4.25 4.15
C VAL A 151 -3.04 -5.69 4.29
N LEU A 152 -2.22 -6.61 3.80
CA LEU A 152 -2.49 -8.04 3.90
C LEU A 152 -1.25 -8.78 4.38
N VAL A 153 -1.41 -9.58 5.42
CA VAL A 153 -0.42 -10.52 5.94
C VAL A 153 -0.81 -11.90 5.48
N ILE A 154 0.11 -12.61 4.84
CA ILE A 154 -0.07 -13.96 4.32
C ILE A 154 0.97 -14.87 4.96
N SER A 155 0.55 -15.69 5.91
CA SER A 155 1.42 -16.57 6.67
C SER A 155 1.19 -18.03 6.31
N GLN A 156 2.29 -18.76 6.14
CA GLN A 156 2.28 -20.21 6.28
C GLN A 156 2.27 -20.53 7.78
N ASP A 157 1.43 -21.48 8.21
CA ASP A 157 1.19 -21.87 9.63
C ASP A 157 2.32 -21.49 10.63
N GLN A 158 3.46 -22.20 10.60
CA GLN A 158 4.65 -21.91 11.43
C GLN A 158 5.86 -21.45 10.59
N GLY A 159 5.60 -20.86 9.43
CA GLY A 159 6.60 -20.63 8.40
C GLY A 159 6.67 -19.18 7.93
N ARG A 160 7.02 -19.04 6.65
CA ARG A 160 7.23 -17.75 6.01
C ARG A 160 5.98 -16.90 6.07
N THR A 161 6.18 -15.62 6.37
CA THR A 161 5.14 -14.59 6.37
C THR A 161 5.47 -13.55 5.31
N LEU A 162 4.49 -13.26 4.46
CA LEU A 162 4.52 -12.18 3.49
C LEU A 162 3.66 -11.01 4.02
N LEU A 163 4.19 -9.80 3.97
CA LEU A 163 3.47 -8.57 4.25
C LEU A 163 3.32 -7.80 2.93
N MET A 164 2.08 -7.60 2.50
CA MET A 164 1.73 -6.72 1.39
C MET A 164 1.33 -5.36 1.96
N LEU A 165 2.01 -4.30 1.51
CA LEU A 165 1.71 -2.92 1.86
C LEU A 165 1.45 -2.11 0.59
N PRO A 166 0.23 -1.57 0.40
CA PRO A 166 -0.02 -0.59 -0.65
C PRO A 166 1.00 0.57 -0.56
N GLY A 167 1.51 0.99 -1.71
CA GLY A 167 2.56 2.00 -1.83
C GLY A 167 4.00 1.52 -1.59
N LEU A 168 4.21 0.41 -0.86
CA LEU A 168 5.55 -0.08 -0.52
C LEU A 168 5.91 -1.43 -1.17
N GLY A 169 4.91 -2.21 -1.58
CA GLY A 169 5.12 -3.53 -2.18
C GLY A 169 5.05 -4.67 -1.16
N ILE A 170 5.78 -5.75 -1.43
CA ILE A 170 5.81 -6.94 -0.57
C ILE A 170 7.08 -6.98 0.29
N SER A 171 6.98 -7.51 1.51
CA SER A 171 8.11 -7.82 2.38
C SER A 171 7.97 -9.23 2.94
N GLY A 172 9.08 -9.93 3.13
CA GLY A 172 9.11 -11.34 3.51
C GLY A 172 9.84 -11.52 4.81
N PHE A 173 9.24 -12.30 5.69
CA PHE A 173 9.72 -12.57 7.03
C PHE A 173 9.75 -14.07 7.29
N ALA A 174 10.76 -14.52 8.03
CA ALA A 174 10.86 -15.94 8.38
C ALA A 174 9.71 -16.40 9.29
N THR A 175 9.17 -15.49 10.11
CA THR A 175 8.01 -15.74 10.98
C THR A 175 7.15 -14.49 11.12
N GLN A 176 5.90 -14.68 11.53
CA GLN A 176 4.99 -13.58 11.87
C GLN A 176 5.52 -12.71 13.01
N ALA A 177 6.21 -13.29 13.99
CA ALA A 177 6.79 -12.53 15.11
C ALA A 177 7.88 -11.55 14.64
N MET A 178 8.71 -11.95 13.67
CA MET A 178 9.72 -11.06 13.07
C MET A 178 9.07 -9.91 12.28
N MET A 179 7.96 -10.20 11.59
CA MET A 179 7.19 -9.18 10.88
C MET A 179 6.63 -8.14 11.87
N VAL A 180 6.01 -8.58 12.97
CA VAL A 180 5.51 -7.68 14.03
C VAL A 180 6.63 -6.83 14.63
N ALA A 181 7.78 -7.45 14.98
CA ALA A 181 8.92 -6.71 15.51
C ALA A 181 9.44 -5.64 14.53
N THR A 182 9.40 -5.93 13.22
CA THR A 182 9.80 -4.98 12.18
C THR A 182 8.80 -3.84 12.05
N LEU A 183 7.49 -4.12 12.10
CA LEU A 183 6.45 -3.08 12.10
C LEU A 183 6.56 -2.15 13.30
N VAL A 184 6.87 -2.69 14.48
CA VAL A 184 7.16 -1.89 15.69
C VAL A 184 8.36 -0.98 15.48
N GLN A 185 9.43 -1.49 14.87
CA GLN A 185 10.60 -0.65 14.54
C GLN A 185 10.22 0.48 13.56
N TRP A 186 9.38 0.19 12.56
CA TRP A 186 8.91 1.19 11.59
C TRP A 186 8.04 2.25 12.24
N LEU A 187 7.08 1.85 13.07
CA LEU A 187 6.23 2.77 13.84
C LEU A 187 7.03 3.69 14.76
N ASN A 188 8.18 3.24 15.26
CA ASN A 188 9.07 4.06 16.08
C ASN A 188 10.12 4.86 15.28
N THR A 189 10.14 4.74 13.95
CA THR A 189 11.06 5.48 13.07
C THR A 189 10.27 6.49 12.24
N PRO A 190 10.43 7.81 12.43
CA PRO A 190 9.52 8.82 11.86
C PRO A 190 9.20 8.64 10.36
N THR A 191 10.21 8.52 9.51
CA THR A 191 10.02 8.37 8.05
C THR A 191 9.33 7.06 7.67
N LEU A 192 9.57 5.98 8.41
CA LEU A 192 8.95 4.67 8.15
C LEU A 192 7.54 4.60 8.73
N ARG A 193 7.30 5.29 9.85
CA ARG A 193 5.99 5.47 10.45
C ARG A 193 5.06 6.19 9.47
N ASP A 194 5.51 7.29 8.88
CA ASP A 194 4.70 8.05 7.92
C ASP A 194 4.36 7.20 6.69
N ALA A 195 5.31 6.42 6.19
CA ALA A 195 5.09 5.49 5.09
C ALA A 195 4.06 4.40 5.44
N LEU A 196 4.13 3.82 6.63
CA LEU A 196 3.14 2.83 7.10
C LEU A 196 1.76 3.47 7.28
N LEU A 197 1.69 4.62 7.94
CA LEU A 197 0.45 5.35 8.24
C LEU A 197 -0.20 5.97 7.02
N SER A 198 0.47 6.03 5.87
CA SER A 198 -0.19 6.36 4.59
C SER A 198 -1.41 5.45 4.33
N ASN A 199 -1.40 4.22 4.85
CA ASN A 199 -2.50 3.25 4.78
C ASN A 199 -3.60 3.48 5.83
N ALA A 200 -3.38 4.33 6.84
CA ALA A 200 -4.42 4.75 7.78
C ALA A 200 -5.30 5.83 7.17
N GLN A 201 -6.51 6.04 7.70
CA GLN A 201 -7.37 7.16 7.29
C GLN A 201 -6.71 8.51 7.60
N ARG A 202 -6.95 9.51 6.76
CA ARG A 202 -6.31 10.83 6.81
C ARG A 202 -6.55 11.53 8.15
N GLN A 203 -7.75 11.40 8.70
CA GLN A 203 -8.08 11.91 10.03
C GLN A 203 -7.10 11.43 11.12
N HIS A 204 -6.74 10.15 11.11
CA HIS A 204 -5.80 9.62 12.08
C HIS A 204 -4.37 10.06 11.82
N GLN A 205 -3.97 10.19 10.56
CA GLN A 205 -2.64 10.72 10.19
C GLN A 205 -2.45 12.15 10.69
N GLU A 206 -3.46 13.01 10.48
CA GLU A 206 -3.41 14.41 10.91
C GLU A 206 -3.45 14.52 12.44
N ARG A 207 -4.34 13.78 13.10
CA ARG A 207 -4.38 13.72 14.57
C ARG A 207 -3.04 13.28 15.17
N LEU A 208 -2.40 12.26 14.59
CA LEU A 208 -1.09 11.83 15.08
C LEU A 208 -0.02 12.90 14.83
N THR A 209 -0.08 13.59 13.69
CA THR A 209 0.82 14.69 13.37
C THR A 209 0.65 15.84 14.38
N GLU A 210 -0.58 16.17 14.77
CA GLU A 210 -0.86 17.15 15.82
C GLU A 210 -0.25 16.73 17.16
N ILE A 211 -0.45 15.47 17.59
CA ILE A 211 0.15 14.94 18.83
C ILE A 211 1.68 15.04 18.80
N LEU A 212 2.31 14.73 17.66
CA LEU A 212 3.77 14.74 17.51
C LEU A 212 4.36 16.16 17.45
N GLN A 213 3.57 17.16 17.08
CA GLN A 213 3.98 18.57 17.01
C GLN A 213 3.72 19.32 18.31
N ASP A 214 2.80 18.84 19.14
CA ASP A 214 2.52 19.41 20.44
C ASP A 214 3.65 19.07 21.43
N ALA A 215 4.30 20.10 21.97
CA ALA A 215 5.42 19.94 22.89
C ALA A 215 4.99 19.37 24.26
N ASP A 216 3.71 19.46 24.60
CA ASP A 216 3.15 19.00 25.87
C ASP A 216 2.58 17.57 25.77
N LEU A 217 2.49 17.01 24.56
CA LEU A 217 2.03 15.64 24.33
C LEU A 217 3.21 14.72 24.02
N TYR A 218 3.19 13.53 24.62
CA TYR A 218 4.18 12.49 24.37
C TYR A 218 3.49 11.24 23.84
N LEU A 219 3.85 10.83 22.62
CA LEU A 219 3.45 9.55 22.08
C LEU A 219 4.39 8.48 22.63
N GLU A 220 3.84 7.54 23.41
CA GLU A 220 4.62 6.41 23.91
C GLU A 220 5.19 5.56 22.75
N PRO A 221 6.41 5.02 22.88
CA PRO A 221 6.95 4.13 21.86
C PRO A 221 6.06 2.91 21.66
N PHE A 222 5.76 2.60 20.40
CA PHE A 222 4.98 1.42 20.06
C PHE A 222 5.71 0.15 20.48
N THR A 223 4.93 -0.85 20.89
CA THR A 223 5.35 -2.18 21.29
C THR A 223 4.65 -3.23 20.43
N ALA A 224 5.04 -4.50 20.59
CA ALA A 224 4.39 -5.60 19.87
C ALA A 224 2.90 -5.76 20.21
N ALA A 225 2.46 -5.31 21.40
CA ALA A 225 1.05 -5.36 21.79
C ALA A 225 0.19 -4.37 20.99
N ASP A 226 0.81 -3.31 20.47
CA ASP A 226 0.13 -2.28 19.70
C ASP A 226 -0.10 -2.69 18.25
N VAL A 227 0.59 -3.72 17.76
CA VAL A 227 0.41 -4.27 16.42
C VAL A 227 -0.47 -5.51 16.48
N GLN A 228 -1.74 -5.36 16.09
CA GLN A 228 -2.73 -6.42 16.16
C GLN A 228 -3.04 -6.98 14.78
N LEU A 229 -3.00 -8.31 14.65
CA LEU A 229 -3.40 -9.00 13.43
C LEU A 229 -4.83 -9.49 13.57
N GLN A 230 -5.69 -9.05 12.65
CA GLN A 230 -7.07 -9.49 12.60
C GLN A 230 -7.26 -10.49 11.46
N PRO A 231 -7.75 -11.72 11.74
CA PRO A 231 -7.97 -12.72 10.71
C PRO A 231 -8.95 -12.24 9.63
N VAL A 232 -8.60 -12.48 8.37
CA VAL A 232 -9.50 -12.25 7.24
C VAL A 232 -10.34 -13.51 7.06
N VAL A 233 -11.61 -13.46 7.49
CA VAL A 233 -12.51 -14.63 7.55
C VAL A 233 -13.15 -14.97 6.19
N THR A 234 -12.92 -14.15 5.15
CA THR A 234 -13.43 -14.39 3.79
C THR A 234 -12.53 -15.32 3.00
N THR A 235 -13.11 -16.06 2.05
CA THR A 235 -12.38 -16.86 1.05
C THR A 235 -11.68 -16.01 -0.02
N ALA A 236 -11.91 -14.69 -0.04
CA ALA A 236 -11.32 -13.76 -1.00
C ALA A 236 -10.53 -12.63 -0.30
N PRO A 237 -9.33 -12.90 0.22
CA PRO A 237 -8.58 -11.96 1.05
C PRO A 237 -8.13 -10.69 0.31
N PHE A 238 -7.85 -10.79 -0.99
CA PHE A 238 -7.51 -9.63 -1.81
C PHE A 238 -8.71 -8.74 -2.12
N ILE A 239 -9.91 -9.34 -2.31
CA ILE A 239 -11.16 -8.57 -2.41
C ILE A 239 -11.33 -7.75 -1.13
N HIS A 240 -11.14 -8.38 0.03
CA HIS A 240 -11.20 -7.71 1.33
C HIS A 240 -10.20 -6.55 1.42
N ALA A 241 -8.93 -6.77 1.11
CA ALA A 241 -7.90 -5.73 1.17
C ALA A 241 -8.27 -4.53 0.27
N PHE A 242 -8.71 -4.79 -0.97
CA PHE A 242 -9.13 -3.73 -1.89
C PHE A 242 -10.35 -2.97 -1.38
N ASP A 243 -11.35 -3.65 -0.82
CA ASP A 243 -12.49 -3.00 -0.16
C ASP A 243 -12.07 -2.07 0.97
N ARG A 244 -11.07 -2.46 1.77
CA ARG A 244 -10.56 -1.60 2.83
C ARG A 244 -9.91 -0.33 2.26
N LEU A 245 -9.21 -0.41 1.13
CA LEU A 245 -8.71 0.78 0.42
C LEU A 245 -9.84 1.68 -0.08
N LEU A 246 -10.88 1.12 -0.70
CA LEU A 246 -12.03 1.93 -1.16
C LEU A 246 -12.76 2.58 0.01
N ASN A 247 -12.91 1.89 1.13
CA ASN A 247 -13.47 2.47 2.35
C ASN A 247 -12.60 3.60 2.90
N LYS A 248 -11.26 3.46 2.86
CA LYS A 248 -10.34 4.55 3.20
C LYS A 248 -10.53 5.74 2.26
N GLN A 249 -10.61 5.53 0.95
CA GLN A 249 -10.86 6.59 -0.04
C GLN A 249 -12.13 7.38 0.31
N ARG A 250 -13.23 6.66 0.56
CA ARG A 250 -14.52 7.24 0.94
C ARG A 250 -14.42 8.11 2.19
N ASN A 251 -13.77 7.59 3.23
CA ASN A 251 -13.64 8.29 4.51
C ASN A 251 -12.71 9.50 4.40
N ASP A 252 -11.63 9.40 3.63
CA ASP A 252 -10.71 10.50 3.40
C ASP A 252 -11.36 11.63 2.58
N ILE A 253 -12.20 11.29 1.59
CA ILE A 253 -12.97 12.28 0.82
C ILE A 253 -13.95 13.01 1.73
N ARG A 254 -14.71 12.27 2.53
CA ARG A 254 -15.64 12.86 3.51
C ARG A 254 -14.90 13.79 4.47
N TYR A 255 -13.79 13.31 5.03
CA TYR A 255 -12.97 14.09 5.95
C TYR A 255 -12.43 15.37 5.30
N ALA A 256 -11.92 15.29 4.06
CA ALA A 256 -11.45 16.45 3.31
C ALA A 256 -12.56 17.49 3.05
N CYS A 257 -13.79 17.03 2.80
CA CYS A 257 -14.95 17.91 2.66
C CYS A 257 -15.37 18.54 4.00
N GLU A 258 -15.31 17.79 5.10
CA GLU A 258 -15.80 18.23 6.41
C GLU A 258 -14.79 19.08 7.21
N GLN A 259 -13.54 19.22 6.72
CA GLN A 259 -12.50 19.97 7.41
C GLN A 259 -12.91 21.42 7.76
N PRO A 260 -12.96 21.76 9.06
CA PRO A 260 -13.27 23.12 9.49
C PRO A 260 -12.11 24.07 9.17
N GLY A 261 -12.43 25.32 8.83
CA GLY A 261 -11.42 26.39 8.77
C GLY A 261 -10.58 26.49 7.49
N THR A 262 -10.76 25.62 6.50
CA THR A 262 -10.13 25.78 5.17
C THR A 262 -10.87 26.85 4.37
N ALA A 263 -10.59 28.13 4.66
CA ALA A 263 -11.15 29.27 3.93
C ALA A 263 -10.62 29.38 2.49
N ASP A 264 -9.50 28.72 2.20
CA ASP A 264 -8.92 28.66 0.86
C ASP A 264 -9.55 27.50 0.06
N ARG A 265 -10.39 27.89 -0.90
CA ARG A 265 -11.07 26.98 -1.83
C ARG A 265 -10.09 26.12 -2.64
N LEU A 266 -8.94 26.65 -3.07
CA LEU A 266 -7.96 25.89 -3.85
C LEU A 266 -7.29 24.82 -2.98
N LYS A 267 -6.97 25.18 -1.72
CA LYS A 267 -6.45 24.22 -0.75
C LYS A 267 -7.45 23.11 -0.49
N ARG A 268 -8.73 23.44 -0.30
CA ARG A 268 -9.81 22.45 -0.12
C ARG A 268 -9.96 21.53 -1.32
N GLN A 269 -9.97 22.07 -2.53
CA GLN A 269 -10.01 21.28 -3.75
C GLN A 269 -8.82 20.32 -3.84
N SER A 270 -7.61 20.78 -3.49
CA SER A 270 -6.42 19.93 -3.47
C SER A 270 -6.52 18.80 -2.44
N LEU A 271 -7.05 19.06 -1.24
CA LEU A 271 -7.24 18.03 -0.21
C LEU A 271 -8.24 16.96 -0.65
N ILE A 272 -9.38 17.38 -1.22
CA ILE A 272 -10.37 16.45 -1.76
C ILE A 272 -9.74 15.64 -2.90
N GLN A 273 -8.95 16.27 -3.76
CA GLN A 273 -8.30 15.57 -4.86
C GLN A 273 -7.27 14.55 -4.38
N GLN A 274 -6.46 14.88 -3.37
CA GLN A 274 -5.52 13.94 -2.77
C GLN A 274 -6.24 12.74 -2.15
N ALA A 275 -7.39 12.96 -1.51
CA ALA A 275 -8.22 11.89 -0.95
C ALA A 275 -8.82 10.99 -2.04
N ILE A 276 -9.25 11.56 -3.17
CA ILE A 276 -9.69 10.80 -4.34
C ILE A 276 -8.53 9.98 -4.93
N ASP A 277 -7.38 10.60 -5.16
CA ASP A 277 -6.30 9.96 -5.90
C ASP A 277 -5.58 8.87 -5.08
N MET A 278 -5.60 8.96 -3.74
CA MET A 278 -4.86 8.09 -2.81
C MET A 278 -3.45 7.77 -3.34
N PRO A 279 -2.61 8.80 -3.53
CA PRO A 279 -1.40 8.70 -4.34
C PRO A 279 -0.49 7.57 -3.85
N GLY A 280 -0.15 6.68 -4.78
CA GLY A 280 0.74 5.54 -4.53
C GLY A 280 0.08 4.32 -3.89
N LEU A 281 -1.15 4.41 -3.35
CA LEU A 281 -1.80 3.26 -2.71
C LEU A 281 -2.47 2.32 -3.72
N PHE A 282 -2.80 2.82 -4.91
CA PHE A 282 -3.35 1.99 -5.98
C PHE A 282 -2.26 1.49 -6.93
N GLY A 283 -2.01 0.19 -6.87
CA GLY A 283 -1.15 -0.49 -7.84
C GLY A 283 0.35 -0.36 -7.60
N PRO A 284 1.17 -0.74 -8.61
CA PRO A 284 2.59 -0.93 -8.42
C PRO A 284 3.43 0.35 -8.60
N ALA A 285 2.82 1.49 -8.92
CA ALA A 285 3.56 2.71 -9.33
C ALA A 285 4.58 3.17 -8.27
N ALA A 286 4.13 3.41 -7.03
CA ALA A 286 4.99 3.85 -5.94
C ALA A 286 6.06 2.81 -5.57
N MET A 287 5.71 1.52 -5.57
CA MET A 287 6.67 0.44 -5.34
C MET A 287 7.77 0.43 -6.42
N LEU A 288 7.41 0.60 -7.69
CA LEU A 288 8.37 0.67 -8.80
C LEU A 288 9.31 1.88 -8.68
N GLU A 289 8.78 3.04 -8.29
CA GLU A 289 9.59 4.24 -8.03
C GLU A 289 10.58 4.04 -6.88
N LEU A 290 10.14 3.44 -5.76
CA LEU A 290 11.00 3.10 -4.64
C LEU A 290 12.10 2.10 -5.04
N ARG A 291 11.77 1.13 -5.89
CA ARG A 291 12.73 0.19 -6.46
C ARG A 291 13.77 0.91 -7.33
N GLU A 292 13.34 1.82 -8.21
CA GLU A 292 14.27 2.61 -9.03
C GLU A 292 15.24 3.43 -8.17
N LEU A 293 14.74 4.09 -7.13
CA LEU A 293 15.56 4.85 -6.19
C LEU A 293 16.57 3.95 -5.46
N THR A 294 16.12 2.78 -5.00
CA THR A 294 16.98 1.79 -4.32
C THR A 294 18.08 1.28 -5.25
N ASN A 295 17.74 1.00 -6.51
CA ASN A 295 18.72 0.54 -7.50
C ASN A 295 19.73 1.62 -7.86
N ARG A 296 19.31 2.88 -8.02
CA ARG A 296 20.22 4.01 -8.24
C ARG A 296 21.17 4.19 -7.05
N ARG A 297 20.66 4.08 -5.82
CA ARG A 297 21.49 4.14 -4.61
C ARG A 297 22.52 3.02 -4.55
N ARG A 298 22.12 1.77 -4.81
CA ARG A 298 23.04 0.62 -4.87
C ARG A 298 24.12 0.80 -5.92
N GLN A 299 23.77 1.37 -7.07
CA GLN A 299 24.73 1.67 -8.12
C GLN A 299 25.73 2.74 -7.68
N TYR A 300 25.23 3.83 -7.08
CA TYR A 300 26.09 4.86 -6.51
C TYR A 300 27.04 4.32 -5.43
N GLU A 301 26.56 3.45 -4.53
CA GLU A 301 27.37 2.82 -3.49
C GLU A 301 28.47 1.90 -4.06
N ARG A 302 28.22 1.26 -5.22
CA ARG A 302 29.22 0.44 -5.94
C ARG A 302 30.25 1.26 -6.71
N ASP A 303 29.85 2.44 -7.19
CA ASP A 303 30.70 3.31 -8.00
C ASP A 303 31.59 4.25 -7.14
N LEU A 304 31.44 4.22 -5.80
CA LEU A 304 32.33 4.92 -4.87
C LEU A 304 33.72 4.28 -4.88
N PRO A 305 34.82 5.05 -5.07
CA PRO A 305 36.17 4.54 -4.92
C PRO A 305 36.46 4.15 -3.47
N GLU A 306 37.12 3.00 -3.27
CA GLU A 306 37.57 2.50 -1.95
C GLU A 306 38.50 3.48 -1.20
#